data_AF-A0A812RD77-F1
#
_entry.id   AF-A0A812RD77-F1
#
_cell.length_a   1.000
_cell.length_b   1.000
_cell.length_c   1.000
_cell.angle_alpha   90.00
_cell.angle_beta   90.00
_cell.angle_gamma   90.00
#
_symmetry.space_group_name_H-M   'P 1'
#
loop_
_entity.id
_entity.type
_entity.pdbx_description
1 polymer ?
#
loop_
_entity_poly.entity_id
_entity_poly.type
_entity_poly.pdbx_seq_one_letter_code
_entity_poly.pdbx_strand_id
1 'polypeptide(L)'
;MTELEVVAPDVYSQLACNSQPLSTRPFRTHRIFVWYDYFCCPQLDDKSSGHLGEDDELSKAVGSIPAYVGRCEFFLALCPVVEAKCLSKVISYDTWSQRGWCRVELEMRKLSCDHTWIMIKNGRMLEAIATLGGSIGGSPGEGQFTVPEDRVRLAPVVLGALSRKLDLLLTTGDLVGYRMLLNMQSVHLRDLPHDGLLEPIPGFVDRPGQDNVSAAAARFMYQNGFETVHEADFGGWFPLHYAALRGDPLVIQGLLSLRADPDCQTRKEQSLSGTVLWTTALAICVFHKHNEAASVLISAKAELHLGLTPALHVASHANNPEAIRMLLQAGFQPGTRDGWGVSALMVGCLFGSLAAVEELCEQAPTSVQPWDLSEGLIYSGMFYGVSADFVRRLVERQADVNHQRRRPLLPTSLLEILEAQGALQYRLGKKGVWATYCYHVNGLTPLMAAVLSGQHESAAALIAAGARLDITNSRSWAAAEFGHGQSPSEFLQQAFQGRTEGCRRVAALATGYVSENF
;
A
#
# COMPACT_ATOMS: atom_id res chain seq x y z
N MET A 1 28.84 9.30 13.79
CA MET A 1 27.40 9.11 13.50
C MET A 1 26.70 10.35 14.01
N THR A 2 26.03 11.13 13.16
CA THR A 2 25.03 12.08 13.66
C THR A 2 23.94 11.25 14.33
N GLU A 3 23.72 11.45 15.64
CA GLU A 3 22.64 10.77 16.35
C GLU A 3 21.33 11.09 15.63
N LEU A 4 20.68 10.05 15.13
CA LEU A 4 19.42 10.19 14.40
C LEU A 4 18.36 10.58 15.43
N GLU A 5 18.02 11.87 15.56
CA GLU A 5 17.11 12.35 16.62
C GLU A 5 15.63 12.00 16.38
N VAL A 6 15.26 11.89 15.11
CA VAL A 6 13.90 11.55 14.65
C VAL A 6 13.98 10.70 13.39
N VAL A 7 12.97 9.86 13.19
CA VAL A 7 12.70 9.15 11.92
C VAL A 7 11.60 9.91 11.19
N ALA A 8 11.89 10.40 9.99
CA ALA A 8 10.91 11.13 9.19
C ALA A 8 9.83 10.17 8.67
N PRO A 9 8.57 10.63 8.54
CA PRO A 9 7.55 9.85 7.86
C PRO A 9 7.92 9.65 6.38
N ASP A 10 7.44 8.57 5.79
CA ASP A 10 7.51 8.39 4.34
C ASP A 10 6.69 9.50 3.62
N VAL A 11 6.99 9.73 2.35
CA VAL A 11 6.38 10.81 1.56
C VAL A 11 4.86 10.66 1.49
N TYR A 12 4.34 9.43 1.35
CA TYR A 12 2.89 9.21 1.30
C TYR A 12 2.24 9.52 2.64
N SER A 13 2.76 9.01 3.75
CA SER A 13 2.24 9.35 5.10
C SER A 13 2.33 10.85 5.40
N GLN A 14 3.37 11.54 4.92
CA GLN A 14 3.50 12.98 5.04
C GLN A 14 2.40 13.74 4.29
N LEU A 15 2.09 13.34 3.06
CA LEU A 15 1.12 14.02 2.20
C LEU A 15 -0.34 13.67 2.54
N ALA A 16 -0.61 12.39 2.79
CA ALA A 16 -1.97 11.88 2.96
C ALA A 16 -2.53 12.09 4.37
N CYS A 17 -1.68 12.17 5.41
CA CYS A 17 -2.14 12.24 6.80
C CYS A 17 -1.39 13.26 7.67
N ASN A 18 -0.50 14.08 7.09
CA ASN A 18 0.32 15.05 7.81
C ASN A 18 1.06 14.42 9.02
N SER A 19 1.52 13.17 8.84
CA SER A 19 2.17 12.40 9.90
C SER A 19 3.41 13.13 10.42
N GLN A 20 3.63 13.06 11.74
CA GLN A 20 4.76 13.70 12.39
C GLN A 20 5.98 12.76 12.46
N PRO A 21 7.21 13.28 12.49
CA PRO A 21 8.40 12.47 12.71
C PRO A 21 8.35 11.68 14.01
N LEU A 22 8.78 10.42 13.97
CA LEU A 22 8.86 9.54 15.13
C LEU A 22 10.13 9.86 15.92
N SER A 23 9.99 10.12 17.23
CA SER A 23 11.13 10.40 18.10
C SER A 23 11.96 9.14 18.36
N THR A 24 13.28 9.22 18.18
CA THR A 24 14.20 8.13 18.55
C THR A 24 14.69 8.25 19.99
N ARG A 25 14.22 9.26 20.74
CA ARG A 25 14.61 9.47 22.14
C ARG A 25 14.47 8.19 22.98
N PRO A 26 13.39 7.39 22.86
CA PRO A 26 13.27 6.17 23.66
C PRO A 26 14.41 5.16 23.44
N PHE A 27 14.96 5.05 22.22
CA PHE A 27 16.15 4.22 21.94
C PHE A 27 17.39 4.64 22.74
N ARG A 28 17.46 5.91 23.15
CA ARG A 28 18.61 6.51 23.85
C ARG A 28 18.39 6.61 25.36
N THR A 29 17.14 6.68 25.82
CA THR A 29 16.82 6.93 27.24
C THR A 29 16.53 5.68 28.05
N HIS A 30 16.21 4.56 27.40
CA HIS A 30 15.88 3.30 28.09
C HIS A 30 16.78 2.16 27.61
N ARG A 31 16.94 1.13 28.46
CA ARG A 31 17.51 -0.14 28.01
C ARG A 31 16.52 -0.77 27.04
N ILE A 32 16.94 -0.98 25.80
CA ILE A 32 16.14 -1.64 24.78
C ILE A 32 16.46 -3.13 24.75
N PHE A 33 15.42 -3.94 24.58
CA PHE A 33 15.54 -5.36 24.24
C PHE A 33 15.15 -5.50 22.78
N VAL A 34 16.03 -6.08 21.98
CA VAL A 34 15.76 -6.34 20.56
C VAL A 34 15.21 -7.75 20.46
N TRP A 35 13.92 -7.86 20.17
CA TRP A 35 13.39 -9.10 19.62
C TRP A 35 13.69 -9.09 18.12
N TYR A 36 14.54 -10.03 17.70
CA TYR A 36 14.98 -10.12 16.32
C TYR A 36 14.44 -11.42 15.74
N ASP A 37 13.50 -11.30 14.80
CA ASP A 37 12.98 -12.44 14.06
C ASP A 37 13.99 -12.91 13.01
N TYR A 38 15.04 -13.60 13.48
CA TYR A 38 16.12 -14.09 12.61
C TYR A 38 15.71 -15.32 11.79
N PHE A 39 14.68 -16.05 12.22
CA PHE A 39 14.30 -17.34 11.64
C PHE A 39 12.89 -17.38 11.05
N CYS A 40 12.07 -16.34 11.23
CA CYS A 40 10.61 -16.46 11.12
C CYS A 40 10.08 -17.56 12.06
N CYS A 41 8.75 -17.67 12.17
CA CYS A 41 8.15 -18.83 12.82
C CYS A 41 8.77 -20.10 12.21
N PRO A 42 9.35 -21.02 13.02
CA PRO A 42 10.20 -22.09 12.51
C PRO A 42 9.46 -22.90 11.45
N GLN A 43 9.95 -22.81 10.22
CA GLN A 43 9.48 -23.62 9.10
C GLN A 43 10.19 -24.95 9.22
N LEU A 44 9.54 -25.91 9.87
CA LEU A 44 10.04 -27.27 9.92
C LEU A 44 9.95 -27.82 8.50
N ASP A 45 11.08 -27.82 7.79
CA ASP A 45 11.22 -28.35 6.42
C ASP A 45 10.85 -29.84 6.34
N ASP A 46 10.70 -30.50 7.49
CA ASP A 46 10.54 -31.93 7.58
C ASP A 46 9.39 -32.32 8.52
N LYS A 47 8.18 -32.51 7.97
CA LYS A 47 7.10 -33.22 8.67
C LYS A 47 7.35 -34.74 8.75
N SER A 48 8.48 -35.26 8.24
CA SER A 48 8.74 -36.71 8.25
C SER A 48 9.19 -37.24 9.60
N SER A 49 9.67 -36.38 10.52
CA SER A 49 9.81 -36.71 11.93
C SER A 49 8.46 -36.58 12.62
N GLY A 50 7.64 -37.64 12.59
CA GLY A 50 6.35 -37.71 13.30
C GLY A 50 6.46 -37.63 14.82
N HIS A 51 7.11 -36.62 15.38
CA HIS A 51 7.19 -36.35 16.79
C HIS A 51 5.88 -35.70 17.26
N LEU A 52 5.11 -36.49 18.02
CA LEU A 52 3.93 -36.07 18.76
C LEU A 52 4.30 -34.89 19.69
N GLY A 53 4.08 -33.65 19.23
CA GLY A 53 4.37 -32.42 19.98
C GLY A 53 4.78 -31.21 19.13
N GLU A 54 5.29 -31.42 17.91
CA GLU A 54 5.80 -30.32 17.07
C GLU A 54 4.70 -29.38 16.57
N ASP A 55 3.52 -29.92 16.24
CA ASP A 55 2.36 -29.09 15.85
C ASP A 55 1.83 -28.22 17.01
N ASP A 56 1.97 -28.68 18.27
CA ASP A 56 1.52 -27.94 19.45
C ASP A 56 2.46 -26.77 19.75
N GLU A 57 3.78 -26.97 19.67
CA GLU A 57 4.76 -25.89 19.85
C GLU A 57 4.70 -24.85 18.73
N LEU A 58 4.55 -25.28 17.47
CA LEU A 58 4.34 -24.36 16.36
C LEU A 58 3.05 -23.56 16.54
N SER A 59 1.94 -24.21 16.93
CA SER A 59 0.67 -23.54 17.21
C SER A 59 0.80 -22.51 18.33
N LYS A 60 1.50 -22.83 19.42
CA LYS A 60 1.80 -21.87 20.51
C LYS A 60 2.64 -20.69 20.01
N ALA A 61 3.66 -20.94 19.19
CA ALA A 61 4.49 -19.88 18.62
C ALA A 61 3.64 -18.94 17.76
N VAL A 62 2.83 -19.48 16.85
CA VAL A 62 1.90 -18.73 15.99
C VAL A 62 0.87 -17.95 16.81
N GLY A 63 0.30 -18.58 17.84
CA GLY A 63 -0.64 -17.93 18.77
C GLY A 63 -0.03 -16.82 19.63
N SER A 64 1.30 -16.81 19.79
CA SER A 64 2.02 -15.78 20.56
C SER A 64 2.29 -14.50 19.78
N ILE A 65 2.15 -14.51 18.44
CA ILE A 65 2.43 -13.37 17.55
C ILE A 65 1.74 -12.08 17.99
N PRO A 66 0.41 -12.06 18.23
CA PRO A 66 -0.26 -10.83 18.67
C PRO A 66 0.31 -10.27 19.99
N ALA A 67 0.78 -11.16 20.88
CA ALA A 67 1.24 -10.77 22.21
C ALA A 67 2.63 -10.13 22.17
N TYR A 68 3.58 -10.68 21.41
CA TYR A 68 4.90 -10.05 21.32
C TYR A 68 4.86 -8.79 20.45
N VAL A 69 4.15 -8.81 19.31
CA VAL A 69 4.00 -7.61 18.44
C VAL A 69 3.32 -6.47 19.20
N GLY A 70 2.26 -6.76 19.95
CA GLY A 70 1.56 -5.76 20.75
C GLY A 70 2.37 -5.18 21.91
N ARG A 71 3.47 -5.84 22.32
CA ARG A 71 4.40 -5.34 23.34
C ARG A 71 5.55 -4.52 22.76
N CYS A 72 5.77 -4.57 21.45
CA CYS A 72 6.83 -3.82 20.80
C CYS A 72 6.52 -2.31 20.83
N GLU A 73 7.40 -1.52 21.46
CA GLU A 73 7.37 -0.06 21.36
C GLU A 73 7.71 0.40 19.93
N PHE A 74 8.66 -0.31 19.28
CA PHE A 74 9.03 -0.07 17.89
C PHE A 74 8.89 -1.36 17.08
N PHE A 75 8.30 -1.25 15.91
CA PHE A 75 8.26 -2.31 14.90
C PHE A 75 9.18 -1.90 13.75
N LEU A 76 10.20 -2.70 13.43
CA LEU A 76 11.18 -2.37 12.40
C LEU A 76 11.21 -3.48 11.35
N ALA A 77 11.15 -3.11 10.08
CA ALA A 77 11.43 -4.02 8.97
C ALA A 77 12.75 -3.65 8.30
N LEU A 78 13.65 -4.63 8.22
CA LEU A 78 14.90 -4.52 7.47
C LEU A 78 14.63 -4.91 6.02
N CYS A 79 14.59 -3.93 5.14
CA CYS A 79 14.30 -4.12 3.72
C CYS A 79 15.41 -3.57 2.81
N PRO A 80 16.70 -3.87 3.08
CA PRO A 80 17.78 -3.42 2.20
C PRO A 80 17.75 -4.20 0.89
N VAL A 81 18.25 -3.59 -0.18
CA VAL A 81 18.46 -4.28 -1.47
C VAL A 81 19.77 -5.05 -1.42
N VAL A 82 19.66 -6.35 -1.14
CA VAL A 82 20.81 -7.26 -0.94
C VAL A 82 20.62 -8.54 -1.72
N GLU A 83 21.68 -9.02 -2.33
CA GLU A 83 21.67 -10.31 -2.99
C GLU A 83 21.71 -11.48 -2.00
N ALA A 84 20.74 -12.38 -2.11
CA ALA A 84 20.75 -13.67 -1.44
C ALA A 84 21.36 -14.73 -2.36
N LYS A 85 22.68 -14.92 -2.27
CA LYS A 85 23.44 -15.87 -3.11
C LYS A 85 22.88 -17.29 -3.10
N CYS A 86 22.43 -17.78 -1.95
CA CYS A 86 21.85 -19.12 -1.80
C CYS A 86 20.47 -19.27 -2.46
N LEU A 87 19.72 -18.17 -2.63
CA LEU A 87 18.36 -18.20 -3.18
C LEU A 87 18.31 -17.75 -4.64
N SER A 88 19.43 -17.29 -5.21
CA SER A 88 19.48 -16.65 -6.53
C SER A 88 18.42 -15.55 -6.69
N LYS A 89 18.23 -14.76 -5.62
CA LYS A 89 17.22 -13.71 -5.52
C LYS A 89 17.81 -12.45 -4.88
N VAL A 90 17.12 -11.34 -5.06
CA VAL A 90 17.35 -10.10 -4.31
C VAL A 90 16.37 -10.05 -3.15
N ILE A 91 16.87 -9.79 -1.94
CA ILE A 91 16.05 -9.36 -0.81
C ILE A 91 15.86 -7.86 -0.96
N SER A 92 14.62 -7.42 -0.84
CA SER A 92 14.19 -6.02 -0.90
C SER A 92 12.85 -5.85 -0.19
N TYR A 93 12.33 -4.63 -0.13
CA TYR A 93 10.99 -4.39 0.39
C TYR A 93 9.92 -5.18 -0.38
N ASP A 94 10.03 -5.30 -1.71
CA ASP A 94 9.06 -6.05 -2.52
C ASP A 94 8.99 -7.51 -2.06
N THR A 95 10.14 -8.20 -2.03
CA THR A 95 10.20 -9.60 -1.55
C THR A 95 9.78 -9.75 -0.09
N TRP A 96 10.12 -8.80 0.79
CA TRP A 96 9.68 -8.81 2.19
C TRP A 96 8.16 -8.73 2.28
N SER A 97 7.56 -7.79 1.56
CA SER A 97 6.12 -7.51 1.58
C SER A 97 5.29 -8.65 1.01
N GLN A 98 5.88 -9.57 0.23
CA GLN A 98 5.18 -10.74 -0.32
C GLN A 98 5.13 -11.94 0.63
N ARG A 99 5.92 -11.96 1.71
CA ARG A 99 5.99 -13.11 2.64
C ARG A 99 4.82 -13.11 3.61
N GLY A 100 4.07 -14.21 3.64
CA GLY A 100 2.89 -14.39 4.47
C GLY A 100 3.16 -14.15 5.96
N TRP A 101 4.24 -14.70 6.50
CA TRP A 101 4.61 -14.49 7.91
C TRP A 101 4.89 -13.02 8.25
N CYS A 102 5.62 -12.29 7.39
CA CYS A 102 5.86 -10.86 7.59
C CYS A 102 4.55 -10.05 7.53
N ARG A 103 3.62 -10.45 6.65
CA ARG A 103 2.28 -9.85 6.60
C ARG A 103 1.50 -10.11 7.87
N VAL A 104 1.57 -11.29 8.49
CA VAL A 104 0.90 -11.58 9.78
C VAL A 104 1.41 -10.65 10.88
N GLU A 105 2.72 -10.49 11.02
CA GLU A 105 3.30 -9.63 12.05
C GLU A 105 2.92 -8.17 11.84
N LEU A 106 3.00 -7.70 10.59
CA LEU A 106 2.55 -6.37 10.23
C LEU A 106 1.04 -6.18 10.48
N GLU A 107 0.24 -7.21 10.22
CA GLU A 107 -1.20 -7.21 10.49
C GLU A 107 -1.50 -7.11 11.98
N MET A 108 -0.76 -7.86 12.81
CA MET A 108 -0.86 -7.73 14.27
C MET A 108 -0.42 -6.36 14.76
N ARG A 109 0.55 -5.72 14.10
CA ARG A 109 0.96 -4.34 14.40
C ARG A 109 -0.16 -3.35 14.08
N LYS A 110 -0.79 -3.47 12.91
CA LYS A 110 -1.97 -2.67 12.50
C LYS A 110 -3.15 -2.83 13.45
N LEU A 111 -3.37 -4.06 13.94
CA LEU A 111 -4.41 -4.37 14.92
C LEU A 111 -4.04 -3.96 16.36
N SER A 112 -2.78 -3.65 16.66
CA SER A 112 -2.39 -3.17 17.98
C SER A 112 -2.82 -1.72 18.25
N CYS A 113 -2.50 -1.19 19.44
CA CYS A 113 -2.78 0.19 19.81
C CYS A 113 -1.93 1.21 19.04
N ASP A 114 -0.76 0.79 18.56
CA ASP A 114 0.15 1.61 17.74
C ASP A 114 0.41 0.90 16.42
N HIS A 115 -0.02 1.51 15.32
CA HIS A 115 0.09 0.94 13.99
C HIS A 115 1.33 1.46 13.23
N THR A 116 2.13 2.34 13.85
CA THR A 116 3.33 2.90 13.22
C THR A 116 4.45 1.87 13.18
N TRP A 117 5.23 1.87 12.11
CA TRP A 117 6.42 1.03 11.98
C TRP A 117 7.52 1.72 11.19
N ILE A 118 8.75 1.22 11.28
CA ILE A 118 9.93 1.82 10.67
C ILE A 118 10.47 0.89 9.59
N MET A 119 10.55 1.38 8.35
CA MET A 119 11.23 0.70 7.27
C MET A 119 12.68 1.16 7.19
N ILE A 120 13.61 0.21 7.23
CA ILE A 120 15.05 0.46 7.08
C ILE A 120 15.45 0.03 5.67
N LYS A 121 15.72 1.01 4.80
CA LYS A 121 16.16 0.78 3.40
C LYS A 121 17.67 0.58 3.31
N ASN A 122 18.43 1.26 4.15
CA ASN A 122 19.89 1.11 4.28
C ASN A 122 20.36 1.75 5.60
N GLY A 123 21.68 1.77 5.85
CA GLY A 123 22.25 2.29 7.09
C GLY A 123 22.05 3.79 7.36
N ARG A 124 21.47 4.56 6.43
CA ARG A 124 21.17 5.99 6.59
C ARG A 124 19.74 6.39 6.19
N MET A 125 18.96 5.50 5.59
CA MET A 125 17.58 5.77 5.18
C MET A 125 16.61 4.91 5.99
N LEU A 126 15.93 5.59 6.91
CA LEU A 126 14.84 5.05 7.73
C LEU A 126 13.62 5.93 7.54
N GLU A 127 12.46 5.30 7.34
CA GLU A 127 11.18 6.00 7.16
C GLU A 127 10.14 5.41 8.10
N ALA A 128 9.38 6.29 8.77
CA ALA A 128 8.25 5.91 9.58
C ALA A 128 7.01 5.81 8.70
N ILE A 129 6.35 4.66 8.74
CA ILE A 129 5.13 4.40 8.00
C ILE A 129 3.98 4.42 9.00
N ALA A 130 3.10 5.40 8.83
CA ALA A 130 2.03 5.71 9.76
C ALA A 130 0.63 5.54 9.15
N THR A 131 0.55 5.09 7.90
CA THR A 131 -0.71 4.97 7.16
C THR A 131 -0.90 3.56 6.62
N LEU A 132 -2.15 3.09 6.67
CA LEU A 132 -2.51 1.79 6.09
C LEU A 132 -2.49 1.80 4.56
N GLY A 133 -2.76 2.96 3.94
CA GLY A 133 -2.71 3.14 2.50
C GLY A 133 -1.29 3.09 1.89
N GLY A 134 -0.24 3.33 2.68
CA GLY A 134 1.14 3.16 2.24
C GLY A 134 1.66 1.72 2.31
N SER A 135 0.96 0.83 3.03
CA SER A 135 1.40 -0.54 3.26
C SER A 135 1.10 -1.41 2.03
N ILE A 136 2.02 -1.43 1.07
CA ILE A 136 2.05 -2.46 0.01
C ILE A 136 2.27 -3.81 0.71
N GLY A 137 1.33 -4.74 0.57
CA GLY A 137 1.43 -6.02 1.26
C GLY A 137 0.13 -6.72 1.65
N GLY A 138 -1.05 -6.25 1.23
CA GLY A 138 -2.31 -7.03 1.30
C GLY A 138 -2.66 -7.64 2.67
N SER A 139 -3.53 -8.65 2.67
CA SER A 139 -3.83 -9.49 3.83
C SER A 139 -2.73 -10.56 4.03
N PRO A 140 -2.65 -11.17 5.22
CA PRO A 140 -1.77 -12.32 5.44
C PRO A 140 -2.04 -13.50 4.49
N GLY A 141 -3.30 -13.74 4.10
CA GLY A 141 -3.67 -14.85 3.23
C GLY A 141 -3.17 -14.72 1.80
N GLU A 142 -3.07 -13.48 1.29
CA GLU A 142 -2.50 -13.15 -0.02
C GLU A 142 -0.97 -13.34 -0.08
N GLY A 143 -0.33 -13.66 1.05
CA GLY A 143 1.11 -13.86 1.15
C GLY A 143 1.60 -15.22 0.65
N GLN A 144 2.89 -15.24 0.27
CA GLN A 144 3.65 -16.45 -0.06
C GLN A 144 4.17 -17.12 1.21
N PHE A 145 3.97 -18.43 1.33
CA PHE A 145 4.46 -19.26 2.41
C PHE A 145 5.39 -20.33 1.85
N THR A 146 6.48 -20.63 2.56
CA THR A 146 7.36 -21.76 2.22
C THR A 146 6.59 -23.08 2.34
N VAL A 147 5.74 -23.19 3.37
CA VAL A 147 4.81 -24.31 3.58
C VAL A 147 3.39 -23.76 3.41
N PRO A 148 2.72 -24.00 2.26
CA PRO A 148 1.40 -23.44 1.97
C PRO A 148 0.33 -23.76 3.02
N GLU A 149 0.41 -24.93 3.67
CA GLU A 149 -0.52 -25.36 4.70
C GLU A 149 -0.46 -24.49 5.95
N ASP A 150 0.63 -23.77 6.20
CA ASP A 150 0.74 -22.87 7.35
C ASP A 150 -0.33 -21.77 7.34
N ARG A 151 -0.82 -21.41 6.15
CA ARG A 151 -1.89 -20.43 5.97
C ARG A 151 -3.14 -20.77 6.77
N VAL A 152 -3.50 -22.05 6.91
CA VAL A 152 -4.72 -22.45 7.63
C VAL A 152 -4.65 -22.11 9.12
N ARG A 153 -3.44 -21.93 9.67
CA ARG A 153 -3.23 -21.62 11.09
C ARG A 153 -3.47 -20.15 11.42
N LEU A 154 -3.59 -19.28 10.41
CA LEU A 154 -3.61 -17.83 10.61
C LEU A 154 -5.00 -17.26 10.88
N ALA A 155 -6.06 -17.84 10.31
CA ALA A 155 -7.42 -17.34 10.50
C ALA A 155 -7.81 -17.26 12.00
N PRO A 156 -7.57 -18.27 12.85
CA PRO A 156 -7.87 -18.18 14.28
C PRO A 156 -7.10 -17.06 15.00
N VAL A 157 -5.85 -16.81 14.60
CA VAL A 157 -5.01 -15.76 15.19
C VAL A 157 -5.56 -14.38 14.84
N VAL A 158 -5.86 -14.14 13.56
CA VAL A 158 -6.41 -12.88 13.06
C VAL A 158 -7.80 -12.63 13.66
N LEU A 159 -8.69 -13.62 13.64
CA LEU A 159 -10.02 -13.54 14.26
C LEU A 159 -9.93 -13.24 15.76
N GLY A 160 -9.02 -13.90 16.48
CA GLY A 160 -8.80 -13.64 17.90
C GLY A 160 -8.32 -12.20 18.16
N ALA A 161 -7.45 -11.65 17.31
CA ALA A 161 -7.01 -10.27 17.41
C ALA A 161 -8.14 -9.27 17.09
N LEU A 162 -8.92 -9.54 16.03
CA LEU A 162 -10.08 -8.74 15.65
C LEU A 162 -11.13 -8.72 16.76
N SER A 163 -11.49 -9.88 17.32
CA SER A 163 -12.46 -10.00 18.41
C SER A 163 -12.07 -9.13 19.61
N ARG A 164 -10.83 -9.27 20.09
CA ARG A 164 -10.34 -8.47 21.23
C ARG A 164 -10.36 -6.98 20.96
N LYS A 165 -10.03 -6.56 19.73
CA LYS A 165 -10.04 -5.15 19.34
C LYS A 165 -11.47 -4.61 19.20
N LEU A 166 -12.41 -5.39 18.65
CA LEU A 166 -13.82 -5.03 18.59
C LEU A 166 -14.41 -4.87 19.99
N ASP A 167 -14.11 -5.79 20.90
CA ASP A 167 -14.55 -5.71 22.31
C ASP A 167 -13.99 -4.46 22.99
N LEU A 168 -12.71 -4.15 22.76
CA LEU A 168 -12.08 -2.93 23.27
C LEU A 168 -12.78 -1.67 22.76
N LEU A 169 -13.03 -1.58 21.45
CA LEU A 169 -13.67 -0.43 20.81
C LEU A 169 -15.11 -0.22 21.31
N LEU A 170 -15.87 -1.30 21.49
CA LEU A 170 -17.20 -1.25 22.11
C LEU A 170 -17.11 -0.78 23.57
N THR A 171 -16.15 -1.32 24.34
CA THR A 171 -15.98 -0.97 25.76
C THR A 171 -15.56 0.49 25.96
N THR A 172 -14.76 1.05 25.04
CA THR A 172 -14.34 2.45 25.08
C THR A 172 -15.35 3.40 24.45
N GLY A 173 -16.41 2.88 23.81
CA GLY A 173 -17.42 3.69 23.12
C GLY A 173 -16.97 4.27 21.79
N ASP A 174 -15.86 3.79 21.21
CA ASP A 174 -15.41 4.18 19.87
C ASP A 174 -16.23 3.46 18.79
N LEU A 175 -17.45 3.94 18.56
CA LEU A 175 -18.37 3.36 17.59
C LEU A 175 -17.87 3.48 16.15
N VAL A 176 -17.11 4.53 15.81
CA VAL A 176 -16.57 4.70 14.45
C VAL A 176 -15.48 3.66 14.23
N GLY A 177 -14.50 3.56 15.13
CA GLY A 177 -13.48 2.52 15.06
C GLY A 177 -14.08 1.11 15.03
N TYR A 178 -15.12 0.86 15.85
CA TYR A 178 -15.85 -0.41 15.86
C TYR A 178 -16.48 -0.72 14.50
N ARG A 179 -17.31 0.19 13.95
CA ARG A 179 -17.98 -0.01 12.65
C ARG A 179 -16.96 -0.22 11.53
N MET A 180 -15.85 0.50 11.54
CA MET A 180 -14.79 0.32 10.57
C MET A 180 -14.16 -1.08 10.65
N LEU A 181 -13.73 -1.49 11.84
CA LEU A 181 -13.07 -2.77 12.02
C LEU A 181 -14.02 -3.95 11.77
N LEU A 182 -15.28 -3.82 12.18
CA LEU A 182 -16.33 -4.81 11.95
C LEU A 182 -16.52 -5.08 10.46
N ASN A 183 -16.47 -4.04 9.63
CA ASN A 183 -16.66 -4.17 8.19
C ASN A 183 -15.37 -4.41 7.42
N MET A 184 -14.19 -4.24 8.03
CA MET A 184 -12.91 -4.58 7.41
C MET A 184 -12.50 -6.04 7.59
N GLN A 185 -13.28 -6.85 8.31
CA GLN A 185 -12.95 -8.26 8.59
C GLN A 185 -12.65 -9.06 7.31
N SER A 186 -13.42 -8.87 6.23
CA SER A 186 -13.20 -9.55 4.94
C SER A 186 -11.88 -9.16 4.28
N VAL A 187 -11.38 -7.94 4.53
CA VAL A 187 -10.08 -7.48 4.06
C VAL A 187 -8.95 -8.12 4.88
N HIS A 188 -9.08 -8.15 6.21
CA HIS A 188 -8.08 -8.76 7.10
C HIS A 188 -7.97 -10.28 6.91
N LEU A 189 -9.07 -10.95 6.56
CA LEU A 189 -9.17 -12.39 6.44
C LEU A 189 -9.09 -12.90 5.00
N ARG A 190 -8.89 -12.02 4.01
CA ARG A 190 -8.84 -12.42 2.60
C ARG A 190 -7.84 -13.55 2.37
N ASP A 191 -8.24 -14.55 1.60
CA ASP A 191 -7.51 -15.78 1.29
C ASP A 191 -7.13 -16.65 2.49
N LEU A 192 -7.64 -16.34 3.69
CA LEU A 192 -7.55 -17.23 4.85
C LEU A 192 -8.82 -18.09 4.96
N PRO A 193 -8.69 -19.41 5.15
CA PRO A 193 -9.85 -20.27 5.32
C PRO A 193 -10.49 -20.04 6.69
N HIS A 194 -11.78 -19.71 6.73
CA HIS A 194 -12.53 -19.43 7.95
C HIS A 194 -14.01 -19.77 7.81
N ASP A 195 -14.68 -20.04 8.94
CA ASP A 195 -16.10 -20.45 8.96
C ASP A 195 -17.09 -19.27 8.87
N GLY A 196 -16.61 -18.04 8.97
CA GLY A 196 -17.44 -16.83 8.88
C GLY A 196 -16.79 -15.61 9.51
N LEU A 197 -17.51 -14.48 9.45
CA LEU A 197 -17.11 -13.24 10.09
C LEU A 197 -17.68 -13.16 11.51
N LEU A 198 -17.04 -12.35 12.36
CA LEU A 198 -17.53 -12.09 13.71
C LEU A 198 -18.80 -11.23 13.67
N GLU A 199 -19.78 -11.60 14.48
CA GLU A 199 -21.02 -10.85 14.75
C GLU A 199 -21.09 -10.55 16.27
N PRO A 200 -20.40 -9.49 16.75
CA PRO A 200 -20.21 -9.25 18.17
C PRO A 200 -21.50 -8.91 18.93
N ILE A 201 -22.53 -8.40 18.25
CA ILE A 201 -23.78 -7.99 18.89
C ILE A 201 -24.77 -9.17 18.87
N PRO A 202 -25.09 -9.78 20.02
CA PRO A 202 -25.98 -10.94 20.07
C PRO A 202 -27.45 -10.50 20.02
N GLY A 203 -28.35 -11.43 19.65
CA GLY A 203 -29.79 -11.23 19.80
C GLY A 203 -30.52 -10.77 18.53
N PHE A 204 -29.84 -10.71 17.38
CA PHE A 204 -30.50 -10.56 16.10
C PHE A 204 -31.28 -11.83 15.74
N VAL A 205 -32.53 -11.68 15.28
CA VAL A 205 -33.38 -12.78 14.82
C VAL A 205 -33.98 -12.40 13.48
N ASP A 206 -33.79 -13.25 12.47
CA ASP A 206 -34.37 -13.04 11.14
C ASP A 206 -35.91 -13.05 11.21
N ARG A 207 -36.54 -12.18 10.42
CA ARG A 207 -38.01 -12.20 10.32
C ARG A 207 -38.45 -13.39 9.46
N PRO A 208 -39.46 -14.17 9.89
CA PRO A 208 -39.96 -15.29 9.09
C PRO A 208 -40.46 -14.82 7.71
N GLY A 209 -39.99 -15.47 6.64
CA GLY A 209 -40.41 -15.18 5.26
C GLY A 209 -39.77 -13.92 4.64
N GLN A 210 -38.82 -13.28 5.32
CA GLN A 210 -38.02 -12.20 4.76
C GLN A 210 -37.05 -12.74 3.71
N ASP A 211 -36.91 -12.03 2.59
CA ASP A 211 -35.94 -12.38 1.56
C ASP A 211 -34.50 -12.16 2.05
N ASN A 212 -33.54 -12.87 1.44
CA ASN A 212 -32.15 -12.85 1.85
C ASN A 212 -31.50 -11.45 1.77
N VAL A 213 -31.90 -10.61 0.80
CA VAL A 213 -31.35 -9.26 0.60
C VAL A 213 -31.79 -8.35 1.75
N SER A 214 -33.08 -8.36 2.06
CA SER A 214 -33.64 -7.61 3.18
C SER A 214 -33.12 -8.11 4.54
N ALA A 215 -32.94 -9.42 4.70
CA ALA A 215 -32.39 -10.01 5.93
C ALA A 215 -30.92 -9.63 6.14
N ALA A 216 -30.09 -9.68 5.08
CA ALA A 216 -28.69 -9.27 5.14
C ALA A 216 -28.54 -7.79 5.51
N ALA A 217 -29.31 -6.89 4.89
CA ALA A 217 -29.30 -5.48 5.24
C ALA A 217 -29.78 -5.23 6.69
N ALA A 218 -30.83 -5.91 7.14
CA ALA A 218 -31.31 -5.78 8.51
C ALA A 218 -30.26 -6.23 9.54
N ARG A 219 -29.59 -7.36 9.29
CA ARG A 219 -28.51 -7.86 10.15
C ARG A 219 -27.32 -6.92 10.17
N PHE A 220 -26.93 -6.40 9.01
CA PHE A 220 -25.86 -5.42 8.88
C PHE A 220 -26.16 -4.15 9.69
N MET A 221 -27.36 -3.58 9.54
CA MET A 221 -27.79 -2.38 10.27
C MET A 221 -27.79 -2.63 11.77
N TYR A 222 -28.23 -3.81 12.21
CA TYR A 222 -28.22 -4.22 13.61
C TYR A 222 -26.80 -4.33 14.19
N GLN A 223 -25.90 -5.07 13.53
CA GLN A 223 -24.52 -5.24 13.99
C GLN A 223 -23.76 -3.91 14.03
N ASN A 224 -24.07 -2.97 13.13
CA ASN A 224 -23.46 -1.64 13.13
C ASN A 224 -24.17 -0.63 14.03
N GLY A 225 -25.32 -0.96 14.61
CA GLY A 225 -26.13 -0.07 15.43
C GLY A 225 -26.62 1.17 14.67
N PHE A 226 -27.09 1.00 13.44
CA PHE A 226 -27.72 2.07 12.65
C PHE A 226 -29.25 1.96 12.71
N GLU A 227 -29.93 3.10 12.86
CA GLU A 227 -31.40 3.14 12.83
C GLU A 227 -31.95 3.32 11.41
N THR A 228 -31.25 4.08 10.56
CA THR A 228 -31.68 4.40 9.20
C THR A 228 -30.53 4.40 8.22
N VAL A 229 -30.81 4.17 6.92
CA VAL A 229 -29.77 4.15 5.87
C VAL A 229 -29.16 5.53 5.56
N HIS A 230 -29.72 6.59 6.13
CA HIS A 230 -29.31 7.99 5.91
C HIS A 230 -28.52 8.57 7.09
N GLU A 231 -28.34 7.80 8.16
CA GLU A 231 -27.53 8.22 9.30
C GLU A 231 -26.06 8.40 8.85
N ALA A 232 -25.44 9.51 9.21
CA ALA A 232 -24.02 9.73 8.98
C ALA A 232 -23.32 10.02 10.30
N ASP A 233 -22.13 9.45 10.48
CA ASP A 233 -21.29 9.83 11.61
C ASP A 233 -20.60 11.20 11.39
N PHE A 234 -19.80 11.63 12.37
CA PHE A 234 -19.10 12.91 12.33
C PHE A 234 -18.09 13.04 11.17
N GLY A 235 -17.67 11.91 10.57
CA GLY A 235 -16.79 11.83 9.41
C GLY A 235 -17.55 11.85 8.09
N GLY A 236 -18.88 11.88 8.12
CA GLY A 236 -19.72 11.78 6.94
C GLY A 236 -19.81 10.35 6.38
N TRP A 237 -19.53 9.33 7.20
CA TRP A 237 -19.71 7.95 6.78
C TRP A 237 -21.15 7.50 7.00
N PHE A 238 -21.75 7.01 5.93
CA PHE A 238 -23.10 6.45 5.90
C PHE A 238 -23.05 4.90 5.94
N PRO A 239 -24.15 4.21 6.30
CA PRO A 239 -24.26 2.76 6.23
C PRO A 239 -23.74 2.15 4.93
N LEU A 240 -23.96 2.82 3.79
CA LEU A 240 -23.47 2.35 2.51
C LEU A 240 -21.94 2.34 2.39
N HIS A 241 -21.23 3.29 3.01
CA HIS A 241 -19.76 3.30 3.04
C HIS A 241 -19.22 2.14 3.89
N TYR A 242 -19.86 1.84 5.02
CA TYR A 242 -19.53 0.70 5.86
C TYR A 242 -19.85 -0.64 5.17
N ALA A 243 -20.95 -0.72 4.43
CA ALA A 243 -21.26 -1.88 3.59
C ALA A 243 -20.24 -2.07 2.46
N ALA A 244 -19.74 -0.96 1.89
CA ALA A 244 -18.67 -0.99 0.90
C ALA A 244 -17.34 -1.52 1.46
N LEU A 245 -17.00 -1.22 2.73
CA LEU A 245 -15.86 -1.85 3.41
C LEU A 245 -16.05 -3.36 3.57
N ARG A 246 -17.26 -3.78 3.94
CA ARG A 246 -17.63 -5.20 4.09
C ARG A 246 -17.50 -5.98 2.79
N GLY A 247 -17.88 -5.34 1.68
CA GLY A 247 -17.78 -5.92 0.34
C GLY A 247 -18.86 -6.95 0.05
N ASP A 248 -19.97 -6.95 0.80
CA ASP A 248 -21.08 -7.89 0.61
C ASP A 248 -22.11 -7.31 -0.38
N PRO A 249 -22.27 -7.91 -1.59
CA PRO A 249 -23.20 -7.42 -2.60
C PRO A 249 -24.66 -7.43 -2.14
N LEU A 250 -25.07 -8.39 -1.30
CA LEU A 250 -26.44 -8.50 -0.80
C LEU A 250 -26.76 -7.37 0.18
N VAL A 251 -25.80 -7.00 1.02
CA VAL A 251 -25.96 -5.87 1.94
C VAL A 251 -26.10 -4.57 1.15
N ILE A 252 -25.23 -4.33 0.16
CA ILE A 252 -25.31 -3.13 -0.69
C ILE A 252 -26.66 -3.09 -1.42
N GLN A 253 -27.08 -4.20 -2.04
CA GLN A 253 -28.36 -4.28 -2.73
C GLN A 253 -29.53 -3.98 -1.78
N GLY A 254 -29.49 -4.51 -0.56
CA GLY A 254 -30.53 -4.28 0.43
C GLY A 254 -30.57 -2.82 0.91
N LEU A 255 -29.42 -2.19 1.14
CA LEU A 255 -29.37 -0.76 1.49
C LEU A 255 -29.88 0.13 0.35
N LEU A 256 -29.54 -0.18 -0.91
CA LEU A 256 -30.07 0.54 -2.08
C LEU A 256 -31.59 0.34 -2.22
N SER A 257 -32.12 -0.85 -1.92
CA SER A 257 -33.58 -1.09 -1.91
C SER A 257 -34.31 -0.24 -0.86
N LEU A 258 -33.62 0.09 0.23
CA LEU A 258 -34.05 1.03 1.27
C LEU A 258 -33.79 2.50 0.91
N ARG A 259 -33.42 2.79 -0.35
CA ARG A 259 -33.14 4.11 -0.91
C ARG A 259 -31.90 4.80 -0.33
N ALA A 260 -30.88 4.04 0.07
CA ALA A 260 -29.56 4.63 0.32
C ALA A 260 -29.05 5.34 -0.94
N ASP A 261 -28.42 6.50 -0.76
CA ASP A 261 -27.84 7.28 -1.85
C ASP A 261 -26.50 6.65 -2.29
N PRO A 262 -26.37 6.13 -3.53
CA PRO A 262 -25.13 5.52 -4.02
C PRO A 262 -23.97 6.52 -4.13
N ASP A 263 -24.28 7.82 -4.22
CA ASP A 263 -23.33 8.89 -4.50
C ASP A 263 -22.96 9.70 -3.25
N CYS A 264 -23.37 9.23 -2.07
CA CYS A 264 -22.97 9.84 -0.81
C CYS A 264 -21.43 9.84 -0.65
N GLN A 265 -20.90 10.93 -0.08
CA GLN A 265 -19.46 11.17 0.04
C GLN A 265 -19.05 11.40 1.49
N THR A 266 -17.90 10.84 1.87
CA THR A 266 -17.25 11.12 3.16
C THR A 266 -16.84 12.59 3.26
N ARG A 267 -16.78 13.12 4.49
CA ARG A 267 -16.46 14.53 4.77
C ARG A 267 -15.15 14.73 5.51
N LYS A 268 -14.56 13.66 6.02
CA LYS A 268 -13.26 13.66 6.71
C LYS A 268 -12.42 12.49 6.22
N GLU A 269 -11.11 12.70 6.25
CA GLU A 269 -10.14 11.63 6.09
C GLU A 269 -10.28 10.64 7.24
N GLN A 270 -9.96 9.38 6.95
CA GLN A 270 -10.04 8.33 7.94
C GLN A 270 -8.85 7.39 7.78
N SER A 271 -7.93 7.47 8.74
CA SER A 271 -6.63 6.79 8.69
C SER A 271 -6.75 5.28 8.75
N LEU A 272 -7.76 4.75 9.47
CA LEU A 272 -7.99 3.31 9.62
C LEU A 272 -8.40 2.59 8.33
N SER A 273 -8.96 3.30 7.35
CA SER A 273 -9.31 2.74 6.05
C SER A 273 -8.42 3.27 4.92
N GLY A 274 -7.54 4.25 5.20
CA GLY A 274 -6.78 4.95 4.18
C GLY A 274 -7.66 5.84 3.28
N THR A 275 -8.87 6.17 3.72
CA THR A 275 -9.86 6.92 2.94
C THR A 275 -9.59 8.41 2.99
N VAL A 276 -9.61 9.06 1.82
CA VAL A 276 -9.46 10.52 1.68
C VAL A 276 -10.81 11.24 1.69
N LEU A 277 -10.79 12.57 1.69
CA LEU A 277 -12.01 13.39 1.58
C LEU A 277 -12.82 13.04 0.34
N TRP A 278 -14.14 13.15 0.47
CA TRP A 278 -15.10 13.01 -0.63
C TRP A 278 -15.09 11.63 -1.31
N THR A 279 -14.73 10.59 -0.56
CA THR A 279 -14.73 9.21 -1.08
C THR A 279 -16.15 8.68 -1.14
N THR A 280 -16.50 7.96 -2.21
CA THR A 280 -17.80 7.30 -2.41
C THR A 280 -17.76 5.83 -1.98
N ALA A 281 -18.94 5.22 -1.81
CA ALA A 281 -19.05 3.77 -1.59
C ALA A 281 -18.40 2.96 -2.74
N LEU A 282 -18.54 3.41 -3.99
CA LEU A 282 -17.93 2.75 -5.14
C LEU A 282 -16.39 2.75 -5.04
N ALA A 283 -15.80 3.89 -4.71
CA ALA A 283 -14.36 4.01 -4.52
C ALA A 283 -13.86 3.09 -3.39
N ILE A 284 -14.60 2.96 -2.27
CA ILE A 284 -14.24 2.04 -1.18
C ILE A 284 -14.27 0.58 -1.65
N CYS A 285 -15.32 0.14 -2.35
CA CYS A 285 -15.37 -1.22 -2.90
C CYS A 285 -14.17 -1.49 -3.83
N VAL A 286 -13.88 -0.55 -4.73
CA VAL A 286 -12.76 -0.66 -5.68
C VAL A 286 -11.41 -0.73 -4.98
N PHE A 287 -11.18 0.12 -3.97
CA PHE A 287 -9.94 0.16 -3.20
C PHE A 287 -9.66 -1.18 -2.50
N HIS A 288 -10.71 -1.76 -1.90
CA HIS A 288 -10.61 -3.06 -1.22
C HIS A 288 -10.83 -4.25 -2.14
N LYS A 289 -10.88 -4.08 -3.47
CA LYS A 289 -11.06 -5.16 -4.46
C LYS A 289 -12.37 -5.96 -4.33
N HIS A 290 -13.40 -5.34 -3.77
CA HIS A 290 -14.75 -5.90 -3.68
C HIS A 290 -15.51 -5.69 -4.99
N ASN A 291 -15.06 -6.37 -6.04
CA ASN A 291 -15.52 -6.12 -7.42
C ASN A 291 -16.99 -6.48 -7.65
N GLU A 292 -17.50 -7.54 -7.00
CA GLU A 292 -18.92 -7.89 -7.07
C GLU A 292 -19.79 -6.81 -6.43
N ALA A 293 -19.38 -6.30 -5.27
CA ALA A 293 -20.05 -5.22 -4.56
C ALA A 293 -20.00 -3.89 -5.36
N ALA A 294 -18.85 -3.59 -5.98
CA ALA A 294 -18.71 -2.47 -6.90
C ALA A 294 -19.63 -2.60 -8.12
N SER A 295 -19.81 -3.82 -8.67
CA SER A 295 -20.71 -4.09 -9.79
C SER A 295 -22.16 -3.77 -9.47
N VAL A 296 -22.61 -4.02 -8.23
CA VAL A 296 -23.95 -3.64 -7.76
C VAL A 296 -24.13 -2.12 -7.78
N LEU A 297 -23.15 -1.36 -7.30
CA LEU A 297 -23.19 0.12 -7.31
C LEU A 297 -23.18 0.68 -8.74
N ILE A 298 -22.33 0.15 -9.62
CA ILE A 298 -22.28 0.53 -11.04
C ILE A 298 -23.63 0.23 -11.71
N SER A 299 -24.22 -0.94 -11.44
CA SER A 299 -25.55 -1.32 -11.96
C SER A 299 -26.66 -0.43 -11.43
N ALA A 300 -26.51 0.10 -10.21
CA ALA A 300 -27.38 1.10 -9.62
C ALA A 300 -27.11 2.53 -10.12
N LYS A 301 -26.25 2.69 -11.13
CA LYS A 301 -25.88 3.97 -11.77
C LYS A 301 -25.18 4.95 -10.83
N ALA A 302 -24.37 4.45 -9.90
CA ALA A 302 -23.46 5.30 -9.13
C ALA A 302 -22.56 6.11 -10.08
N GLU A 303 -22.36 7.39 -9.77
CA GLU A 303 -21.58 8.32 -10.59
C GLU A 303 -20.08 7.98 -10.50
N LEU A 304 -19.51 7.59 -11.63
CA LEU A 304 -18.16 7.02 -11.68
C LEU A 304 -17.05 8.06 -11.40
N HIS A 305 -17.32 9.34 -11.69
CA HIS A 305 -16.35 10.44 -11.66
C HIS A 305 -16.37 11.25 -10.35
N LEU A 306 -17.19 10.86 -9.37
CA LEU A 306 -17.29 11.58 -8.10
C LEU A 306 -16.06 11.38 -7.20
N GLY A 307 -15.82 12.40 -6.38
CA GLY A 307 -14.76 12.43 -5.36
C GLY A 307 -13.48 13.12 -5.81
N LEU A 308 -12.57 13.33 -4.85
CA LEU A 308 -11.25 13.89 -5.14
C LEU A 308 -10.42 12.94 -6.02
N THR A 309 -10.55 11.64 -5.76
CA THR A 309 -9.89 10.55 -6.49
C THR A 309 -10.98 9.59 -6.98
N PRO A 310 -11.45 9.72 -8.24
CA PRO A 310 -12.51 8.90 -8.80
C PRO A 310 -12.16 7.41 -8.86
N ALA A 311 -13.17 6.55 -9.05
CA ALA A 311 -13.05 5.11 -8.94
C ALA A 311 -11.94 4.49 -9.82
N LEU A 312 -11.69 5.00 -11.03
CA LEU A 312 -10.63 4.47 -11.91
C LEU A 312 -9.21 4.74 -11.35
N HIS A 313 -9.01 5.89 -10.72
CA HIS A 313 -7.76 6.24 -10.07
C HIS A 313 -7.55 5.38 -8.83
N VAL A 314 -8.63 5.15 -8.06
CA VAL A 314 -8.61 4.25 -6.91
C VAL A 314 -8.31 2.80 -7.33
N ALA A 315 -8.86 2.33 -8.46
CA ALA A 315 -8.54 1.00 -9.00
C ALA A 315 -7.05 0.87 -9.35
N SER A 316 -6.47 1.95 -9.87
CA SER A 316 -5.05 2.01 -10.21
C SER A 316 -4.16 2.02 -8.96
N HIS A 317 -4.55 2.76 -7.93
CA HIS A 317 -3.87 2.76 -6.63
C HIS A 317 -3.93 1.38 -5.95
N ALA A 318 -5.10 0.72 -5.99
CA ALA A 318 -5.32 -0.58 -5.36
C ALA A 318 -4.75 -1.77 -6.13
N ASN A 319 -4.10 -1.54 -7.29
CA ASN A 319 -3.67 -2.59 -8.22
C ASN A 319 -4.80 -3.57 -8.56
N ASN A 320 -5.96 -3.04 -8.99
CA ASN A 320 -7.19 -3.80 -9.24
C ASN A 320 -7.58 -3.77 -10.74
N PRO A 321 -7.02 -4.69 -11.56
CA PRO A 321 -7.31 -4.75 -12.99
C PRO A 321 -8.78 -5.10 -13.31
N GLU A 322 -9.42 -5.91 -12.47
CA GLU A 322 -10.84 -6.26 -12.62
C GLU A 322 -11.74 -5.01 -12.57
N ALA A 323 -11.53 -4.15 -11.56
CA ALA A 323 -12.27 -2.90 -11.45
C ALA A 323 -11.97 -1.93 -12.60
N ILE A 324 -10.73 -1.91 -13.12
CA ILE A 324 -10.41 -1.12 -14.31
C ILE A 324 -11.28 -1.57 -15.49
N ARG A 325 -11.34 -2.88 -15.78
CA ARG A 325 -12.20 -3.42 -16.83
C ARG A 325 -13.66 -3.01 -16.65
N MET A 326 -14.20 -3.23 -15.45
CA MET A 326 -15.60 -2.91 -15.14
C MET A 326 -15.91 -1.41 -15.33
N LEU A 327 -15.04 -0.53 -14.82
CA LEU A 327 -15.25 0.92 -14.89
C LEU A 327 -15.15 1.45 -16.33
N LEU A 328 -14.20 0.95 -17.12
CA LEU A 328 -14.08 1.31 -18.54
C LEU A 328 -15.27 0.79 -19.35
N GLN A 329 -15.74 -0.43 -19.10
CA GLN A 329 -16.96 -0.98 -19.70
C GLN A 329 -18.21 -0.18 -19.32
N ALA A 330 -18.24 0.38 -18.11
CA ALA A 330 -19.29 1.29 -17.65
C ALA A 330 -19.18 2.72 -18.23
N GLY A 331 -18.18 2.98 -19.08
CA GLY A 331 -18.03 4.25 -19.82
C GLY A 331 -17.09 5.26 -19.16
N PHE A 332 -16.34 4.90 -18.12
CA PHE A 332 -15.31 5.77 -17.55
C PHE A 332 -14.25 6.08 -18.61
N GLN A 333 -13.91 7.35 -18.80
CA GLN A 333 -12.91 7.76 -19.79
C GLN A 333 -11.47 7.58 -19.26
N PRO A 334 -10.61 6.77 -19.91
CA PRO A 334 -9.26 6.46 -19.39
C PRO A 334 -8.34 7.69 -19.22
N GLY A 335 -8.51 8.71 -20.06
CA GLY A 335 -7.70 9.93 -20.05
C GLY A 335 -8.13 10.98 -19.02
N THR A 336 -9.18 10.72 -18.24
CA THR A 336 -9.64 11.65 -17.20
C THR A 336 -8.57 11.84 -16.13
N ARG A 337 -8.39 13.09 -15.71
CA ARG A 337 -7.54 13.44 -14.56
C ARG A 337 -8.40 13.63 -13.32
N ASP A 338 -7.90 13.18 -12.18
CA ASP A 338 -8.55 13.38 -10.89
C ASP A 338 -8.38 14.81 -10.35
N GLY A 339 -8.85 15.06 -9.12
CA GLY A 339 -8.70 16.35 -8.46
C GLY A 339 -7.25 16.74 -8.13
N TRP A 340 -6.31 15.79 -8.18
CA TRP A 340 -4.87 16.04 -8.09
C TRP A 340 -4.26 16.42 -9.44
N GLY A 341 -5.03 16.29 -10.53
CA GLY A 341 -4.60 16.53 -11.89
C GLY A 341 -3.70 15.42 -12.44
N VAL A 342 -3.73 14.21 -11.87
CA VAL A 342 -3.01 13.04 -12.39
C VAL A 342 -3.99 12.09 -13.06
N SER A 343 -3.50 11.28 -14.01
CA SER A 343 -4.30 10.23 -14.65
C SER A 343 -4.25 8.92 -13.86
N ALA A 344 -5.18 8.01 -14.15
CA ALA A 344 -5.20 6.67 -13.57
C ALA A 344 -3.87 5.92 -13.80
N LEU A 345 -3.27 6.05 -14.99
CA LEU A 345 -1.96 5.47 -15.32
C LEU A 345 -0.84 6.04 -14.42
N MET A 346 -0.81 7.36 -14.21
CA MET A 346 0.17 8.01 -13.34
C MET A 346 0.04 7.53 -11.88
N VAL A 347 -1.20 7.37 -11.40
CA VAL A 347 -1.48 6.79 -10.08
C VAL A 347 -0.96 5.36 -10.00
N GLY A 348 -1.24 4.52 -11.00
CA GLY A 348 -0.71 3.15 -11.06
C GLY A 348 0.82 3.12 -10.99
N CYS A 349 1.49 4.05 -11.68
CA CYS A 349 2.95 4.16 -11.64
C CYS A 349 3.48 4.66 -10.29
N LEU A 350 2.81 5.63 -9.68
CA LEU A 350 3.16 6.19 -8.37
C LEU A 350 3.20 5.13 -7.26
N PHE A 351 2.31 4.13 -7.33
CA PHE A 351 2.20 3.05 -6.35
C PHE A 351 2.79 1.71 -6.83
N GLY A 352 3.49 1.68 -7.98
CA GLY A 352 4.06 0.42 -8.52
C GLY A 352 3.01 -0.66 -8.84
N SER A 353 1.78 -0.26 -9.12
CA SER A 353 0.63 -1.14 -9.36
C SER A 353 0.69 -1.73 -10.77
N LEU A 354 1.57 -2.71 -10.95
CA LEU A 354 1.90 -3.29 -12.26
C LEU A 354 0.67 -3.79 -13.02
N ALA A 355 -0.15 -4.65 -12.39
CA ALA A 355 -1.30 -5.25 -13.04
C ALA A 355 -2.33 -4.21 -13.48
N ALA A 356 -2.54 -3.15 -12.69
CA ALA A 356 -3.38 -2.03 -13.09
C ALA A 356 -2.83 -1.24 -14.29
N VAL A 357 -1.51 -0.97 -14.31
CA VAL A 357 -0.87 -0.28 -15.44
C VAL A 357 -0.97 -1.11 -16.71
N GLU A 358 -0.73 -2.42 -16.63
CA GLU A 358 -0.86 -3.32 -17.77
C GLU A 358 -2.30 -3.38 -18.29
N GLU A 359 -3.28 -3.50 -17.40
CA GLU A 359 -4.69 -3.49 -17.77
C GLU A 359 -5.10 -2.18 -18.46
N LEU A 360 -4.64 -1.02 -17.96
CA LEU A 360 -4.90 0.27 -18.61
C LEU A 360 -4.29 0.34 -20.01
N CYS A 361 -3.08 -0.21 -20.20
CA CYS A 361 -2.46 -0.27 -21.52
C CYS A 361 -3.24 -1.16 -22.49
N GLU A 362 -3.82 -2.27 -21.99
CA GLU A 362 -4.58 -3.22 -22.79
C GLU A 362 -5.98 -2.72 -23.15
N GLN A 363 -6.69 -2.11 -22.19
CA GLN A 363 -8.06 -1.63 -22.38
C GLN A 363 -8.13 -0.27 -23.06
N ALA A 364 -7.08 0.56 -22.96
CA ALA A 364 -7.06 1.92 -23.49
C ALA A 364 -5.78 2.25 -24.28
N PRO A 365 -5.39 1.43 -25.28
CA PRO A 365 -4.12 1.59 -26.00
C PRO A 365 -4.03 2.92 -26.77
N THR A 366 -5.16 3.51 -27.15
CA THR A 366 -5.20 4.83 -27.82
C THR A 366 -5.09 6.00 -26.85
N SER A 367 -5.42 5.80 -25.57
CA SER A 367 -5.36 6.84 -24.54
C SER A 367 -4.03 6.86 -23.78
N VAL A 368 -3.28 5.76 -23.80
CA VAL A 368 -1.97 5.64 -23.16
C VAL A 368 -0.88 5.84 -24.20
N GLN A 369 -0.20 6.99 -24.16
CA GLN A 369 0.91 7.28 -25.05
C GLN A 369 2.25 6.88 -24.42
N PRO A 370 3.30 6.59 -25.21
CA PRO A 370 4.64 6.30 -24.68
C PRO A 370 5.18 7.39 -23.75
N TRP A 371 4.80 8.65 -24.00
CA TRP A 371 5.12 9.77 -23.12
C TRP A 371 4.51 9.60 -21.72
N ASP A 372 3.27 9.13 -21.60
CA ASP A 372 2.61 8.95 -20.32
C ASP A 372 3.31 7.87 -19.48
N LEU A 373 3.80 6.80 -20.12
CA LEU A 373 4.61 5.76 -19.48
C LEU A 373 5.98 6.30 -19.04
N SER A 374 6.58 7.16 -19.85
CA SER A 374 7.86 7.82 -19.55
C SER A 374 7.73 8.78 -18.36
N GLU A 375 6.63 9.54 -18.29
CA GLU A 375 6.30 10.35 -17.11
C GLU A 375 6.00 9.46 -15.89
N GLY A 376 5.30 8.35 -16.12
CA GLY A 376 5.02 7.31 -15.11
C GLY A 376 6.27 6.76 -14.44
N LEU A 377 7.34 6.47 -15.19
CA LEU A 377 8.65 6.07 -14.63
C LEU A 377 9.26 7.10 -13.70
N ILE A 378 8.96 8.39 -13.87
CA ILE A 378 9.43 9.45 -12.96
C ILE A 378 8.60 9.45 -11.68
N TYR A 379 7.27 9.30 -11.79
CA TYR A 379 6.37 9.22 -10.63
C TYR A 379 6.60 7.97 -9.79
N SER A 380 6.99 6.84 -10.40
CA SER A 380 7.32 5.62 -9.68
C SER A 380 8.52 5.82 -8.72
N GLY A 381 9.37 6.82 -8.99
CA GLY A 381 10.44 7.25 -8.11
C GLY A 381 10.00 8.06 -6.88
N MET A 382 8.75 8.50 -6.78
CA MET A 382 8.28 9.43 -5.74
C MET A 382 7.98 8.74 -4.40
N PHE A 383 7.32 7.59 -4.41
CA PHE A 383 7.07 6.76 -3.22
C PHE A 383 8.03 5.57 -3.18
N TYR A 384 7.82 4.62 -2.27
CA TYR A 384 8.60 3.37 -2.21
C TYR A 384 7.78 2.20 -2.75
N GLY A 385 8.46 1.08 -3.04
CA GLY A 385 7.81 -0.19 -3.36
C GLY A 385 7.74 -0.55 -4.83
N VAL A 386 8.47 0.15 -5.70
CA VAL A 386 8.58 -0.21 -7.12
C VAL A 386 9.66 -1.27 -7.30
N SER A 387 9.28 -2.40 -7.90
CA SER A 387 10.17 -3.53 -8.19
C SER A 387 10.96 -3.31 -9.49
N ALA A 388 12.07 -4.05 -9.64
CA ALA A 388 12.79 -4.12 -10.92
C ALA A 388 11.88 -4.59 -12.07
N ASP A 389 10.94 -5.48 -11.78
CA ASP A 389 10.01 -5.99 -12.78
C ASP A 389 9.07 -4.90 -13.28
N PHE A 390 8.56 -4.03 -12.40
CA PHE A 390 7.75 -2.89 -12.81
C PHE A 390 8.50 -2.01 -13.82
N VAL A 391 9.76 -1.64 -13.52
CA VAL A 391 10.60 -0.85 -14.43
C VAL A 391 10.77 -1.57 -15.78
N ARG A 392 11.12 -2.86 -15.76
CA ARG A 392 11.30 -3.67 -16.97
C ARG A 392 10.04 -3.64 -17.85
N ARG A 393 8.86 -3.86 -17.28
CA ARG A 393 7.58 -3.93 -18.01
C ARG A 393 7.18 -2.60 -18.65
N LEU A 394 7.52 -1.47 -18.03
CA LEU A 394 7.30 -0.15 -18.63
C LEU A 394 8.27 0.12 -19.78
N VAL A 395 9.55 -0.26 -19.64
CA VAL A 395 10.56 -0.12 -20.69
C VAL A 395 10.24 -0.99 -21.91
N GLU A 396 9.75 -2.22 -21.70
CA GLU A 396 9.25 -3.09 -22.78
C GLU A 396 8.10 -2.45 -23.57
N ARG A 397 7.35 -1.54 -22.94
CA ARG A 397 6.28 -0.73 -23.56
C ARG A 397 6.76 0.64 -24.04
N GLN A 398 8.06 0.78 -24.33
CA GLN A 398 8.67 1.96 -24.93
C GLN A 398 8.69 3.21 -24.03
N ALA A 399 8.63 3.04 -22.69
CA ALA A 399 8.91 4.14 -21.78
C ALA A 399 10.38 4.58 -21.89
N ASP A 400 10.62 5.88 -22.07
CA ASP A 400 11.97 6.44 -22.13
C ASP A 400 12.59 6.52 -20.74
N VAL A 401 13.58 5.67 -20.48
CA VAL A 401 14.34 5.60 -19.22
C VAL A 401 15.09 6.89 -18.87
N ASN A 402 15.34 7.74 -19.87
CA ASN A 402 16.05 9.01 -19.73
C ASN A 402 15.13 10.22 -19.81
N HIS A 403 13.82 10.00 -19.79
CA HIS A 403 12.83 11.06 -19.86
C HIS A 403 13.07 12.12 -18.78
N GLN A 404 13.01 13.40 -19.15
CA GLN A 404 13.19 14.52 -18.23
C GLN A 404 11.87 15.25 -18.02
N ARG A 405 11.39 15.27 -16.77
CA ARG A 405 10.15 15.96 -16.43
C ARG A 405 10.26 17.45 -16.67
N ARG A 406 9.26 18.02 -17.34
CA ARG A 406 9.14 19.47 -17.52
C ARG A 406 7.98 19.97 -16.69
N ARG A 407 8.28 20.87 -15.75
CA ARG A 407 7.26 21.48 -14.92
C ARG A 407 6.70 22.73 -15.61
N PRO A 408 5.38 22.92 -15.69
CA PRO A 408 4.82 24.16 -16.22
C PRO A 408 5.19 25.36 -15.33
N LEU A 409 5.26 26.55 -15.94
CA LEU A 409 5.60 27.79 -15.24
C LEU A 409 4.56 28.19 -14.20
N LEU A 410 3.27 27.94 -14.50
CA LEU A 410 2.15 28.18 -13.60
C LEU A 410 1.54 26.84 -13.21
N PRO A 411 1.32 26.57 -11.91
CA PRO A 411 0.67 25.34 -11.47
C PRO A 411 -0.80 25.35 -11.93
N THR A 412 -1.21 24.27 -12.57
CA THR A 412 -2.55 24.01 -13.12
C THR A 412 -3.30 22.91 -12.36
N SER A 413 -2.61 22.18 -11.48
CA SER A 413 -3.19 21.12 -10.66
C SER A 413 -2.85 21.25 -9.18
N LEU A 414 -3.61 20.56 -8.32
CA LEU A 414 -3.34 20.52 -6.88
C LEU A 414 -1.96 19.90 -6.57
N LEU A 415 -1.55 18.87 -7.31
CA LEU A 415 -0.21 18.29 -7.17
C LEU A 415 0.89 19.32 -7.46
N GLU A 416 0.75 20.10 -8.53
CA GLU A 416 1.73 21.14 -8.88
C GLU A 416 1.78 22.26 -7.84
N ILE A 417 0.66 22.61 -7.21
CA ILE A 417 0.64 23.54 -6.08
C ILE A 417 1.43 22.97 -4.90
N LEU A 418 1.20 21.71 -4.53
CA LEU A 418 1.94 21.05 -3.46
C LEU A 418 3.44 20.94 -3.77
N GLU A 419 3.80 20.67 -5.03
CA GLU A 419 5.20 20.66 -5.45
C GLU A 419 5.83 22.07 -5.36
N ALA A 420 5.06 23.14 -5.54
CA ALA A 420 5.58 24.52 -5.38
C ALA A 420 5.87 24.80 -3.90
N GLN A 421 4.93 24.40 -3.04
CA GLN A 421 5.06 24.49 -1.60
C GLN A 421 6.25 23.67 -1.08
N GLY A 422 6.42 22.43 -1.55
CA GLY A 422 7.56 21.56 -1.21
C GLY A 422 8.90 22.19 -1.63
N ALA A 423 8.96 22.78 -2.83
CA ALA A 423 10.15 23.49 -3.29
C ALA A 423 10.47 24.73 -2.43
N LEU A 424 9.45 25.43 -1.92
CA LEU A 424 9.63 26.53 -0.96
C LEU A 424 10.14 26.02 0.40
N GLN A 425 9.58 24.92 0.92
CA GLN A 425 10.04 24.30 2.16
C GLN A 425 11.54 23.95 2.10
N TYR A 426 12.00 23.41 0.97
CA TYR A 426 13.42 23.13 0.75
C TYR A 426 14.29 24.39 0.86
N ARG A 427 13.87 25.49 0.22
CA ARG A 427 14.57 26.80 0.28
C ARG A 427 14.61 27.36 1.69
N LEU A 428 13.60 27.07 2.50
CA LEU A 428 13.52 27.44 3.91
C LEU A 428 14.29 26.48 4.84
N GLY A 429 15.03 25.51 4.30
CA GLY A 429 15.89 24.61 5.06
C GLY A 429 15.26 23.28 5.48
N LYS A 430 13.98 23.04 5.16
CA LYS A 430 13.32 21.74 5.40
C LYS A 430 13.67 20.76 4.28
N LYS A 431 14.81 20.07 4.37
CA LYS A 431 15.39 19.24 3.30
C LYS A 431 15.00 17.75 3.37
N GLY A 432 13.71 17.44 3.57
CA GLY A 432 13.23 16.05 3.50
C GLY A 432 13.21 15.49 2.07
N VAL A 433 12.89 14.19 1.91
CA VAL A 433 12.78 13.53 0.59
C VAL A 433 11.79 14.26 -0.31
N TRP A 434 10.57 14.52 0.18
CA TRP A 434 9.54 15.27 -0.54
C TRP A 434 9.99 16.67 -0.99
N ALA A 435 10.51 17.47 -0.06
CA ALA A 435 10.94 18.83 -0.35
C ALA A 435 12.10 18.86 -1.36
N THR A 436 13.03 17.91 -1.25
CA THR A 436 14.15 17.73 -2.19
C THR A 436 13.63 17.34 -3.57
N TYR A 437 12.71 16.37 -3.66
CA TYR A 437 12.05 15.98 -4.90
C TYR A 437 11.43 17.20 -5.58
N CYS A 438 10.58 17.93 -4.85
CA CYS A 438 9.88 19.12 -5.36
C CYS A 438 10.82 20.22 -5.83
N TYR A 439 11.92 20.45 -5.12
CA TYR A 439 12.90 21.46 -5.48
C TYR A 439 13.69 21.13 -6.75
N HIS A 440 13.85 19.84 -7.03
CA HIS A 440 14.62 19.28 -8.16
C HIS A 440 13.77 18.67 -9.27
N VAL A 441 12.44 18.77 -9.20
CA VAL A 441 11.49 18.11 -10.12
C VAL A 441 11.68 18.51 -11.59
N ASN A 442 12.15 19.74 -11.86
CA ASN A 442 12.35 20.21 -13.23
C ASN A 442 13.65 19.64 -13.84
N GLY A 443 13.52 18.84 -14.88
CA GLY A 443 14.61 18.09 -15.50
C GLY A 443 14.95 16.79 -14.77
N LEU A 444 14.12 16.36 -13.80
CA LEU A 444 14.31 15.10 -13.06
C LEU A 444 14.16 13.91 -14.01
N THR A 445 15.06 12.93 -13.90
CA THR A 445 14.96 11.64 -14.61
C THR A 445 14.43 10.53 -13.66
N PRO A 446 13.93 9.41 -14.20
CA PRO A 446 13.55 8.25 -13.38
C PRO A 446 14.67 7.80 -12.43
N LEU A 447 15.92 7.78 -12.92
CA LEU A 447 17.08 7.37 -12.11
C LEU A 447 17.35 8.33 -10.95
N MET A 448 17.26 9.64 -11.17
CA MET A 448 17.42 10.63 -10.10
C MET A 448 16.36 10.44 -9.01
N ALA A 449 15.10 10.21 -9.40
CA ALA A 449 14.00 9.99 -8.48
C ALA A 449 14.18 8.69 -7.67
N ALA A 450 14.55 7.58 -8.33
CA ALA A 450 14.80 6.30 -7.68
C ALA A 450 15.95 6.38 -6.67
N VAL A 451 17.05 7.07 -7.01
CA VAL A 451 18.19 7.26 -6.10
C VAL A 451 17.79 8.13 -4.91
N LEU A 452 17.12 9.27 -5.14
CA LEU A 452 16.66 10.18 -4.08
C LEU A 452 15.78 9.48 -3.04
N SER A 453 14.90 8.59 -3.48
CA SER A 453 13.94 7.87 -2.63
C SER A 453 14.49 6.55 -2.06
N GLY A 454 15.77 6.24 -2.32
CA GLY A 454 16.44 5.04 -1.82
C GLY A 454 15.95 3.73 -2.46
N GLN A 455 15.32 3.79 -3.63
CA GLN A 455 14.81 2.64 -4.37
C GLN A 455 15.92 2.00 -5.20
N HIS A 456 16.90 1.40 -4.52
CA HIS A 456 18.13 0.93 -5.17
C HIS A 456 17.89 -0.22 -6.16
N GLU A 457 16.85 -1.03 -5.97
CA GLU A 457 16.46 -2.10 -6.90
C GLU A 457 15.93 -1.51 -8.22
N SER A 458 15.01 -0.56 -8.14
CA SER A 458 14.53 0.20 -9.31
C SER A 458 15.66 0.98 -9.99
N ALA A 459 16.57 1.60 -9.23
CA ALA A 459 17.74 2.27 -9.79
C ALA A 459 18.66 1.30 -10.55
N ALA A 460 18.87 0.08 -10.03
CA ALA A 460 19.62 -0.96 -10.72
C ALA A 460 18.95 -1.37 -12.03
N ALA A 461 17.62 -1.54 -12.03
CA ALA A 461 16.84 -1.87 -13.22
C ALA A 461 16.90 -0.78 -14.29
N LEU A 462 16.79 0.50 -13.88
CA LEU A 462 16.93 1.64 -14.79
C LEU A 462 18.33 1.68 -15.42
N ILE A 463 19.39 1.48 -14.64
CA ILE A 463 20.76 1.41 -15.16
C ILE A 463 20.95 0.23 -16.11
N ALA A 464 20.40 -0.94 -15.76
CA ALA A 464 20.43 -2.12 -16.62
C ALA A 464 19.68 -1.88 -17.95
N ALA A 465 18.61 -1.09 -17.91
CA ALA A 465 17.82 -0.66 -19.07
C ALA A 465 18.44 0.51 -19.86
N GLY A 466 19.64 0.98 -19.51
CA GLY A 466 20.34 2.03 -20.25
C GLY A 466 20.11 3.46 -19.76
N ALA A 467 19.69 3.65 -18.51
CA ALA A 467 19.64 4.97 -17.90
C ALA A 467 21.04 5.61 -17.87
N ARG A 468 21.12 6.85 -18.37
CA ARG A 468 22.33 7.65 -18.42
C ARG A 468 22.64 8.26 -17.07
N LEU A 469 23.89 8.10 -16.63
CA LEU A 469 24.37 8.62 -15.34
C LEU A 469 24.79 10.10 -15.40
N ASP A 470 25.00 10.64 -16.60
CA ASP A 470 25.55 11.97 -16.86
C ASP A 470 24.49 13.04 -17.14
N ILE A 471 23.22 12.66 -17.29
CA ILE A 471 22.12 13.62 -17.46
C ILE A 471 21.99 14.43 -16.18
N THR A 472 21.85 15.75 -16.33
CA THR A 472 21.59 16.67 -15.21
C THR A 472 20.22 17.30 -15.31
N ASN A 473 19.61 17.57 -14.16
CA ASN A 473 18.38 18.35 -14.07
C ASN A 473 18.64 19.85 -14.28
N SER A 474 17.60 20.67 -14.16
CA SER A 474 17.71 22.13 -14.33
C SER A 474 18.58 22.84 -13.28
N ARG A 475 19.08 22.11 -12.29
CA ARG A 475 20.00 22.59 -11.24
C ARG A 475 21.38 21.97 -11.35
N SER A 476 21.69 21.35 -12.48
CA SER A 476 22.97 20.69 -12.75
C SER A 476 23.29 19.53 -11.79
N TRP A 477 22.26 18.86 -11.25
CA TRP A 477 22.44 17.64 -10.46
C TRP A 477 22.21 16.41 -11.33
N ALA A 478 23.15 15.47 -11.33
CA ALA A 478 23.01 14.14 -11.88
C ALA A 478 22.49 13.16 -10.80
N ALA A 479 22.35 11.89 -11.16
CA ALA A 479 21.88 10.85 -10.23
C ALA A 479 22.81 10.66 -9.01
N ALA A 480 24.13 10.81 -9.20
CA ALA A 480 25.10 10.61 -8.13
C ALA A 480 24.95 11.63 -6.99
N GLU A 481 24.61 12.89 -7.30
CA GLU A 481 24.41 13.97 -6.34
C GLU A 481 23.26 13.66 -5.36
N PHE A 482 22.20 13.00 -5.83
CA PHE A 482 21.09 12.58 -4.96
C PHE A 482 21.48 11.46 -3.99
N GLY A 483 22.44 10.60 -4.38
CA GLY A 483 22.96 9.52 -3.53
C GLY A 483 23.93 10.00 -2.45
N HIS A 484 24.46 11.23 -2.56
CA HIS A 484 25.40 11.75 -1.57
C HIS A 484 24.76 11.86 -0.19
N GLY A 485 25.36 11.20 0.79
CA GLY A 485 24.88 11.20 2.18
C GLY A 485 23.84 10.13 2.51
N GLN A 486 23.26 9.44 1.52
CA GLN A 486 22.23 8.41 1.70
C GLN A 486 22.78 6.97 1.84
N SER A 487 24.10 6.78 1.83
CA SER A 487 24.76 5.46 1.78
C SER A 487 24.17 4.53 0.70
N PRO A 488 24.32 4.85 -0.60
CA PRO A 488 23.85 4.00 -1.68
C PRO A 488 24.43 2.57 -1.58
N SER A 489 23.70 1.57 -2.08
CA SER A 489 24.22 0.19 -2.13
C SER A 489 25.53 0.13 -2.92
N GLU A 490 26.39 -0.83 -2.59
CA GLU A 490 27.73 -0.96 -3.20
C GLU A 490 27.68 -0.98 -4.73
N PHE A 491 26.72 -1.71 -5.32
CA PHE A 491 26.55 -1.77 -6.77
C PHE A 491 26.20 -0.41 -7.42
N LEU A 492 25.49 0.48 -6.71
CA LEU A 492 25.22 1.85 -7.19
C LEU A 492 26.45 2.73 -7.09
N GLN A 493 27.21 2.61 -5.99
CA GLN A 493 28.47 3.33 -5.83
C GLN A 493 29.46 2.96 -6.94
N GLN A 494 29.55 1.66 -7.26
CA GLN A 494 30.34 1.16 -8.37
C GLN A 494 29.82 1.67 -9.72
N ALA A 495 28.50 1.71 -9.92
CA ALA A 495 27.89 2.24 -11.14
C ALA A 495 28.20 3.73 -11.35
N PHE A 496 28.14 4.56 -10.31
CA PHE A 496 28.55 5.97 -10.39
C PHE A 496 30.04 6.17 -10.69
N GLN A 497 30.86 5.13 -10.52
CA GLN A 497 32.27 5.09 -10.92
C GLN A 497 32.47 4.43 -12.31
N GLY A 498 31.40 4.18 -13.06
CA GLY A 498 31.42 3.59 -14.40
C GLY A 498 31.29 2.06 -14.44
N ARG A 499 31.17 1.37 -13.30
CA ARG A 499 31.03 -0.10 -13.24
C ARG A 499 29.58 -0.52 -13.02
N THR A 500 28.84 -0.75 -14.09
CA THR A 500 27.39 -1.04 -14.05
C THR A 500 27.04 -2.51 -13.87
N GLU A 501 28.02 -3.42 -13.82
CA GLU A 501 27.78 -4.86 -13.82
C GLU A 501 26.97 -5.34 -12.60
N GLY A 502 27.27 -4.79 -11.42
CA GLY A 502 26.47 -5.07 -10.22
C GLY A 502 25.00 -4.67 -10.35
N CYS A 503 24.70 -3.58 -11.06
CA CYS A 503 23.31 -3.16 -11.31
C CYS A 503 22.59 -4.14 -12.23
N ARG A 504 23.25 -4.60 -13.30
CA ARG A 504 22.68 -5.61 -14.21
C ARG A 504 22.39 -6.91 -13.47
N ARG A 505 23.32 -7.36 -12.65
CA ARG A 505 23.18 -8.57 -11.83
C ARG A 505 22.02 -8.46 -10.85
N VAL A 506 21.89 -7.34 -10.13
CA VAL A 506 20.76 -7.10 -9.22
C VAL A 506 19.43 -7.06 -9.98
N ALA A 507 19.35 -6.35 -11.11
CA ALA A 507 18.13 -6.28 -11.92
C ALA A 507 17.71 -7.65 -12.48
N ALA A 508 18.68 -8.45 -12.93
CA ALA A 508 18.46 -9.80 -13.43
C ALA A 508 17.93 -10.74 -12.33
N LEU A 509 18.57 -10.74 -11.16
CA LEU A 509 18.13 -11.53 -10.00
C LEU A 509 16.75 -11.10 -9.47
N ALA A 510 16.45 -9.79 -9.47
CA ALA A 510 15.17 -9.27 -9.02
C ALA A 510 14.01 -9.63 -9.96
N THR A 511 14.27 -9.78 -11.26
CA THR A 511 13.27 -10.17 -12.26
C THR A 511 13.18 -11.68 -12.48
N GLY A 512 13.97 -12.47 -11.75
CA GLY A 512 14.05 -13.92 -11.94
C GLY A 512 14.76 -14.35 -13.23
N TYR A 513 15.41 -13.41 -13.93
CA TYR A 513 16.17 -13.66 -15.15
C TYR A 513 17.60 -14.07 -14.78
N VAL A 514 17.87 -15.37 -14.65
CA VAL A 514 19.25 -15.84 -14.50
C VAL A 514 19.85 -15.97 -15.90
N SER A 515 20.61 -14.98 -16.37
CA SER A 515 21.47 -15.23 -17.54
C SER A 515 22.57 -16.18 -17.11
N GLU A 516 22.67 -17.34 -17.77
CA GLU A 516 23.68 -18.38 -17.49
C GLU A 516 25.15 -17.91 -17.71
N ASN A 517 25.38 -16.64 -18.04
CA ASN A 517 26.70 -16.06 -18.21
C ASN A 517 26.82 -14.75 -17.43
N PHE A 518 27.31 -14.82 -16.19
CA PHE A 518 27.87 -13.70 -15.44
C PHE A 518 29.29 -14.05 -14.99
#